data_AF-A0A2E4YV55-F1
#
_entry.id   AF-A0A2E4YV55-F1
#
_cell.length_a   1.000
_cell.length_b   1.000
_cell.length_c   1.000
_cell.angle_alpha   90.00
_cell.angle_beta   90.00
_cell.angle_gamma   90.00
#
_symmetry.space_group_name_H-M   'P 1'
#
loop_
_entity.id
_entity.type
_entity.pdbx_description
1 polymer ?
#
loop_
_entity_poly.entity_id
_entity_poly.type
_entity_poly.pdbx_seq_one_letter_code
_entity_poly.pdbx_strand_id
1 'polypeptide(L)'
;MLSQQDIANVLSGYDHLKIRVGAIASHSALDIFDGAIEEGFPTVAYAQRGRELTYGKYFASRRASTGRVSRGIVDRTLILDRFDEILDEEFQHRMRERNVILIPNRSLTSYVDLAAIESNLRVPLFGSRSMLRIEDRGEEGDYYDLLAKGGLPTPERVEPKDIDQLCIVKLHHAQKPLERGFFTASSFEEYERKSEQLLDDGVILKSDLEGARVEKYIIGPVFNLDFFHNTLAIDDEPRLELLGIDWRFESSLDGHVRLPAQQQLELNASQSLPEMTVTGHSIATLRESLLERAFDLGERFIDVAARIHPPGIIGPFCLQTCIDEDLNFYIYDVAPRVGGGTNAHMSWGHPYGNVLWRKPMSTGRRVAMEIRRAVEMDRLDEVLS
;
A
#
# COMPACT_ATOMS: atom_id res chain seq x y z
N MET A 1 -19.73 -9.42 -7.05
CA MET A 1 -18.68 -8.50 -7.49
C MET A 1 -19.28 -7.56 -8.52
N LEU A 2 -19.09 -6.25 -8.35
CA LEU A 2 -19.45 -5.23 -9.32
C LEU A 2 -18.68 -5.49 -10.62
N SER A 3 -19.39 -5.44 -11.73
CA SER A 3 -18.80 -5.63 -13.05
C SER A 3 -18.23 -4.32 -13.59
N GLN A 4 -17.34 -4.42 -14.57
CA GLN A 4 -16.86 -3.26 -15.32
C GLN A 4 -18.00 -2.45 -15.93
N GLN A 5 -19.08 -3.13 -16.36
CA GLN A 5 -20.27 -2.49 -16.91
C GLN A 5 -21.03 -1.66 -15.87
N ASP A 6 -21.08 -2.10 -14.61
CA ASP A 6 -21.72 -1.35 -13.53
C ASP A 6 -21.04 0.00 -13.32
N ILE A 7 -19.70 0.02 -13.37
CA ILE A 7 -18.91 1.25 -13.23
C ILE A 7 -18.95 2.09 -14.50
N ALA A 8 -18.90 1.49 -15.68
CA ALA A 8 -19.09 2.21 -16.95
C ALA A 8 -20.44 2.94 -17.00
N ASN A 9 -21.51 2.31 -16.48
CA ASN A 9 -22.82 2.96 -16.38
C ASN A 9 -22.79 4.18 -15.45
N VAL A 10 -22.08 4.11 -14.33
CA VAL A 10 -21.89 5.26 -13.43
C VAL A 10 -21.09 6.37 -14.13
N LEU A 11 -20.00 6.02 -14.82
CA LEU A 11 -19.15 6.95 -15.55
C LEU A 11 -19.88 7.67 -16.69
N SER A 12 -20.85 7.02 -17.34
CA SER A 12 -21.67 7.66 -18.39
C SER A 12 -22.46 8.88 -17.89
N GLY A 13 -22.72 8.96 -16.57
CA GLY A 13 -23.35 10.10 -15.92
C GLY A 13 -22.38 11.17 -15.42
N TYR A 14 -21.07 10.96 -15.53
CA TYR A 14 -20.07 11.89 -15.02
C TYR A 14 -19.81 13.02 -16.02
N ASP A 15 -19.65 14.25 -15.49
CA ASP A 15 -19.02 15.34 -16.22
C ASP A 15 -17.51 15.21 -16.08
N HIS A 16 -16.85 14.70 -17.13
CA HIS A 16 -15.40 14.42 -17.13
C HIS A 16 -14.54 15.67 -16.88
N LEU A 17 -15.06 16.88 -17.16
CA LEU A 17 -14.36 18.15 -16.88
C LEU A 17 -14.46 18.58 -15.41
N LYS A 18 -15.29 17.90 -14.61
CA LYS A 18 -15.55 18.23 -13.19
C LYS A 18 -15.23 17.07 -12.27
N ILE A 19 -14.34 16.17 -12.68
CA ILE A 19 -13.84 15.07 -11.86
C ILE A 19 -13.22 15.59 -10.58
N ARG A 20 -13.43 14.85 -9.49
CA ARG A 20 -12.83 15.11 -8.18
C ARG A 20 -12.12 13.85 -7.70
N VAL A 21 -10.98 14.04 -7.03
CA VAL A 21 -10.22 12.94 -6.45
C VAL A 21 -10.62 12.78 -4.99
N GLY A 22 -11.12 11.60 -4.63
CA GLY A 22 -11.53 11.25 -3.28
C GLY A 22 -10.69 10.12 -2.69
N ALA A 23 -10.49 10.11 -1.37
CA ALA A 23 -9.88 9.00 -0.66
C ALA A 23 -10.34 8.92 0.80
N ILE A 24 -10.31 7.71 1.37
CA ILE A 24 -10.37 7.52 2.83
C ILE A 24 -9.20 8.29 3.44
N ALA A 25 -9.50 9.16 4.41
CA ALA A 25 -8.55 10.12 4.95
C ALA A 25 -7.62 9.47 6.00
N SER A 26 -6.71 8.62 5.51
CA SER A 26 -5.70 7.90 6.27
C SER A 26 -4.60 7.35 5.35
N HIS A 27 -3.55 6.73 5.92
CA HIS A 27 -2.46 6.04 5.21
C HIS A 27 -1.65 6.90 4.23
N SER A 28 -2.10 7.05 2.98
CA SER A 28 -1.43 7.78 1.90
C SER A 28 -2.31 8.88 1.29
N ALA A 29 -3.42 9.24 1.96
CA ALA A 29 -4.35 10.25 1.47
C ALA A 29 -3.70 11.64 1.24
N LEU A 30 -2.68 12.01 2.02
CA LEU A 30 -1.99 13.28 1.81
C LEU A 30 -1.21 13.28 0.48
N ASP A 31 -0.47 12.21 0.15
CA ASP A 31 0.20 12.09 -1.15
C ASP A 31 -0.80 12.10 -2.32
N ILE A 32 -1.89 11.36 -2.18
CA ILE A 32 -2.98 11.32 -3.17
C ILE A 32 -3.54 12.72 -3.41
N PHE A 33 -3.84 13.48 -2.35
CA PHE A 33 -4.44 14.81 -2.49
C PHE A 33 -3.45 15.86 -2.98
N ASP A 34 -2.19 15.81 -2.54
CA ASP A 34 -1.14 16.70 -3.05
C ASP A 34 -0.96 16.52 -4.55
N GLY A 35 -0.81 15.26 -5.00
CA GLY A 35 -0.73 14.92 -6.42
C GLY A 35 -1.95 15.34 -7.23
N ALA A 36 -3.16 15.18 -6.67
CA ALA A 36 -4.40 15.63 -7.31
C ALA A 36 -4.45 17.15 -7.50
N ILE A 37 -4.03 17.94 -6.50
CA ILE A 37 -3.94 19.40 -6.61
C ILE A 37 -2.92 19.80 -7.68
N GLU A 38 -1.75 19.15 -7.71
CA GLU A 38 -0.69 19.40 -8.69
C GLU A 38 -1.12 19.11 -10.14
N GLU A 39 -2.06 18.19 -10.34
CA GLU A 39 -2.61 17.85 -11.65
C GLU A 39 -3.97 18.55 -11.93
N GLY A 40 -4.45 19.37 -11.00
CA GLY A 40 -5.59 20.29 -11.18
C GLY A 40 -6.95 19.81 -10.67
N PHE A 41 -7.03 18.66 -10.01
CA PHE A 41 -8.27 18.08 -9.52
C PHE A 41 -8.67 18.64 -8.15
N PRO A 42 -9.95 18.98 -7.92
CA PRO A 42 -10.45 19.22 -6.58
C PRO A 42 -10.44 17.95 -5.74
N THR A 43 -10.15 18.08 -4.44
CA THR A 43 -9.95 16.93 -3.53
C THR A 43 -11.04 16.78 -2.48
N VAL A 44 -11.40 15.54 -2.15
CA VAL A 44 -12.41 15.22 -1.13
C VAL A 44 -11.89 14.15 -0.16
N ALA A 45 -11.70 14.53 1.10
CA ALA A 45 -11.29 13.62 2.16
C ALA A 45 -12.52 13.04 2.88
N TYR A 46 -12.58 11.70 3.01
CA TYR A 46 -13.56 10.99 3.83
C TYR A 46 -12.91 10.60 5.15
N ALA A 47 -13.07 11.45 6.17
CA ALA A 47 -12.41 11.28 7.46
C ALA A 47 -13.35 10.69 8.50
N GLN A 48 -12.83 9.79 9.33
CA GLN A 48 -13.58 9.31 10.49
C GLN A 48 -13.56 10.36 11.61
N ARG A 49 -14.67 10.47 12.35
CA ARG A 49 -14.79 11.29 13.56
C ARG A 49 -13.64 11.02 14.53
N GLY A 50 -12.99 12.09 15.00
CA GLY A 50 -11.77 12.06 15.81
C GLY A 50 -10.47 12.09 15.00
N ARG A 51 -10.53 11.92 13.66
CA ARG A 51 -9.37 11.90 12.75
C ARG A 51 -9.44 12.97 11.67
N GLU A 52 -10.43 13.85 11.72
CA GLU A 52 -10.72 14.85 10.69
C GLU A 52 -9.78 16.06 10.72
N LEU A 53 -9.15 16.39 11.85
CA LEU A 53 -8.40 17.63 12.01
C LEU A 53 -7.21 17.75 11.04
N THR A 54 -6.53 16.63 10.76
CA THR A 54 -5.44 16.59 9.76
C THR A 54 -5.93 17.17 8.43
N TYR A 55 -7.07 16.71 7.94
CA TYR A 55 -7.58 17.05 6.62
C TYR A 55 -8.44 18.32 6.60
N GLY A 56 -9.30 18.50 7.60
CA GLY A 56 -10.25 19.61 7.69
C GLY A 56 -9.70 20.90 8.29
N LYS A 57 -8.51 20.87 8.93
CA LYS A 57 -7.90 22.04 9.55
C LYS A 57 -6.44 22.26 9.13
N TYR A 58 -5.58 21.26 9.32
CA TYR A 58 -4.14 21.43 9.13
C TYR A 58 -3.74 21.45 7.65
N PHE A 59 -4.33 20.55 6.85
CA PHE A 59 -4.12 20.43 5.40
C PHE A 59 -5.30 20.92 4.55
N ALA A 60 -6.28 21.61 5.16
CA ALA A 60 -7.39 22.19 4.42
C ALA A 60 -6.93 23.26 3.42
N SER A 61 -7.42 23.15 2.19
CA SER A 61 -7.07 24.04 1.09
C SER A 61 -7.57 25.46 1.31
N ARG A 62 -6.75 26.43 0.91
CA ARG A 62 -7.13 27.83 0.74
C ARG A 62 -6.78 28.25 -0.67
N ARG A 63 -7.75 28.75 -1.42
CA ARG A 63 -7.57 29.20 -2.80
C ARG A 63 -7.38 30.72 -2.84
N ALA A 64 -6.45 31.17 -3.67
CA ALA A 64 -6.28 32.58 -3.99
C ALA A 64 -7.44 33.07 -4.87
N SER A 65 -7.54 34.38 -5.08
CA SER A 65 -8.55 34.97 -5.99
C SER A 65 -8.47 34.44 -7.42
N THR A 66 -7.31 33.93 -7.83
CA THR A 66 -7.08 33.27 -9.12
C THR A 66 -7.65 31.85 -9.22
N GLY A 67 -8.19 31.31 -8.12
CA GLY A 67 -8.66 29.92 -8.03
C GLY A 67 -7.56 28.89 -7.76
N ARG A 68 -6.28 29.27 -7.86
CA ARG A 68 -5.15 28.39 -7.52
C ARG A 68 -5.08 28.13 -6.01
N VAL A 69 -4.71 26.92 -5.63
CA VAL A 69 -4.45 26.59 -4.23
C VAL A 69 -3.20 27.34 -3.76
N SER A 70 -3.32 28.04 -2.65
CA SER A 70 -2.26 28.84 -2.03
C SER A 70 -1.70 28.19 -0.77
N ARG A 71 -2.45 27.26 -0.15
CA ARG A 71 -2.07 26.51 1.04
C ARG A 71 -2.97 25.30 1.19
N GLY A 72 -2.45 24.19 1.69
CA GLY A 72 -3.21 22.97 1.94
C GLY A 72 -3.49 22.19 0.66
N ILE A 73 -4.09 21.01 0.80
CA ILE A 73 -4.30 20.04 -0.27
C ILE A 73 -5.69 19.39 -0.24
N VAL A 74 -6.51 19.67 0.77
CA VAL A 74 -7.86 19.11 0.94
C VAL A 74 -8.93 20.19 0.74
N ASP A 75 -9.62 20.18 -0.41
CA ASP A 75 -10.69 21.17 -0.68
C ASP A 75 -11.94 20.93 0.16
N ARG A 76 -12.29 19.67 0.43
CA ARG A 76 -13.44 19.33 1.26
C ARG A 76 -13.16 18.12 2.14
N THR A 77 -13.59 18.19 3.39
CA THR A 77 -13.61 17.06 4.32
C THR A 77 -15.04 16.69 4.64
N LEU A 78 -15.41 15.44 4.40
CA LEU A 78 -16.66 14.83 4.83
C LEU A 78 -16.34 13.92 6.01
N ILE A 79 -17.13 14.04 7.08
CA ILE A 79 -16.92 13.30 8.32
C ILE A 79 -17.88 12.11 8.32
N LEU A 80 -17.31 10.92 8.48
CA LEU A 80 -17.99 9.66 8.74
C LEU A 80 -17.93 9.36 10.24
N ASP A 81 -18.92 8.71 10.83
CA ASP A 81 -18.78 8.20 12.20
C ASP A 81 -17.80 7.03 12.24
N ARG A 82 -17.79 6.22 11.18
CA ARG A 82 -16.83 5.12 10.94
C ARG A 82 -16.49 5.03 9.46
N PHE A 83 -15.30 4.54 9.12
CA PHE A 83 -14.88 4.46 7.71
C PHE A 83 -15.76 3.55 6.83
N ASP A 84 -16.44 2.56 7.41
CA ASP A 84 -17.37 1.65 6.73
C ASP A 84 -18.63 2.36 6.19
N GLU A 85 -19.03 3.51 6.75
CA GLU A 85 -20.12 4.37 6.22
C GLU A 85 -19.85 4.91 4.81
N ILE A 86 -18.63 4.77 4.28
CA ILE A 86 -18.37 5.06 2.87
C ILE A 86 -19.22 4.20 1.93
N LEU A 87 -19.69 3.03 2.42
CA LEU A 87 -20.60 2.14 1.71
C LEU A 87 -22.07 2.58 1.79
N ASP A 88 -22.42 3.56 2.61
CA ASP A 88 -23.81 4.01 2.71
C ASP A 88 -24.24 4.72 1.42
N GLU A 89 -25.45 4.41 0.95
CA GLU A 89 -25.97 4.92 -0.32
C GLU A 89 -26.02 6.46 -0.34
N GLU A 90 -26.23 7.13 0.80
CA GLU A 90 -26.15 8.59 0.87
C GLU A 90 -24.76 9.13 0.48
N PHE A 91 -23.69 8.53 1.01
CA PHE A 91 -22.32 8.94 0.70
C PHE A 91 -21.96 8.60 -0.74
N GLN A 92 -22.29 7.39 -1.19
CA GLN A 92 -22.02 6.96 -2.56
C GLN A 92 -22.78 7.78 -3.61
N HIS A 93 -24.06 8.10 -3.35
CA HIS A 93 -24.85 8.95 -4.22
C HIS A 93 -24.21 10.33 -4.36
N ARG A 94 -23.83 10.96 -3.24
CA ARG A 94 -23.12 12.26 -3.26
C ARG A 94 -21.77 12.19 -3.98
N MET A 95 -21.07 11.07 -3.92
CA MET A 95 -19.84 10.85 -4.69
C MET A 95 -20.12 10.86 -6.19
N ARG A 96 -21.11 10.07 -6.63
CA ARG A 96 -21.50 9.98 -8.04
C ARG A 96 -21.99 11.31 -8.60
N GLU A 97 -22.87 12.01 -7.89
CA GLU A 97 -23.35 13.35 -8.28
C GLU A 97 -22.24 14.39 -8.42
N ARG A 98 -21.10 14.18 -7.74
CA ARG A 98 -19.95 15.09 -7.74
C ARG A 98 -18.79 14.59 -8.59
N ASN A 99 -19.01 13.58 -9.43
CA ASN A 99 -18.00 13.00 -10.30
C ASN A 99 -16.74 12.56 -9.55
N VAL A 100 -16.90 11.98 -8.35
CA VAL A 100 -15.76 11.54 -7.53
C VAL A 100 -15.19 10.24 -8.08
N ILE A 101 -13.88 10.21 -8.29
CA ILE A 101 -13.09 8.99 -8.45
C ILE A 101 -12.38 8.73 -7.12
N LEU A 102 -12.58 7.54 -6.56
CA LEU A 102 -11.94 7.11 -5.32
C LEU A 102 -10.58 6.48 -5.61
N ILE A 103 -9.54 6.90 -4.87
CA ILE A 103 -8.22 6.30 -4.91
C ILE A 103 -8.06 5.39 -3.69
N PRO A 104 -7.88 4.06 -3.88
CA PRO A 104 -7.75 3.13 -2.78
C PRO A 104 -6.40 3.32 -2.07
N ASN A 105 -6.44 3.35 -0.74
CA ASN A 105 -5.28 3.20 0.13
C ASN A 105 -5.54 2.08 1.15
N ARG A 106 -4.53 1.68 1.92
CA ARG A 106 -4.67 0.54 2.86
C ARG A 106 -5.80 0.71 3.87
N SER A 107 -6.14 1.94 4.25
CA SER A 107 -7.23 2.17 5.21
C SER A 107 -8.61 1.88 4.62
N LEU A 108 -8.78 1.92 3.30
CA LEU A 108 -10.02 1.42 2.70
C LEU A 108 -10.16 -0.08 2.97
N THR A 109 -9.14 -0.88 2.64
CA THR A 109 -9.19 -2.35 2.78
C THR A 109 -9.04 -2.85 4.22
N SER A 110 -8.53 -2.02 5.14
CA SER A 110 -8.36 -2.42 6.55
C SER A 110 -9.55 -2.07 7.44
N TYR A 111 -10.35 -1.07 7.08
CA TYR A 111 -11.49 -0.62 7.90
C TYR A 111 -12.85 -0.85 7.26
N VAL A 112 -12.88 -1.26 5.99
CA VAL A 112 -14.11 -1.58 5.26
C VAL A 112 -13.99 -3.01 4.76
N ASP A 113 -15.06 -3.79 4.94
CA ASP A 113 -15.12 -5.18 4.51
C ASP A 113 -14.83 -5.29 3.00
N LEU A 114 -13.90 -6.16 2.64
CA LEU A 114 -13.41 -6.27 1.28
C LEU A 114 -14.48 -6.78 0.31
N ALA A 115 -15.27 -7.78 0.72
CA ALA A 115 -16.36 -8.29 -0.10
C ALA A 115 -17.42 -7.22 -0.36
N ALA A 116 -17.65 -6.34 0.61
CA ALA A 116 -18.51 -5.16 0.47
C ALA A 116 -17.90 -4.09 -0.43
N ILE A 117 -16.58 -3.82 -0.39
CA ILE A 117 -15.92 -2.96 -1.39
C ILE A 117 -16.17 -3.51 -2.80
N GLU A 118 -15.96 -4.81 -2.99
CA GLU A 118 -16.08 -5.48 -4.28
C GLU A 118 -17.50 -5.55 -4.83
N SER A 119 -18.51 -5.55 -3.97
CA SER A 119 -19.91 -5.79 -4.39
C SER A 119 -20.83 -4.59 -4.20
N ASN A 120 -20.52 -3.66 -3.29
CA ASN A 120 -21.43 -2.61 -2.86
C ASN A 120 -20.88 -1.19 -3.09
N LEU A 121 -19.57 -0.99 -3.27
CA LEU A 121 -18.98 0.33 -3.55
C LEU A 121 -19.17 0.73 -5.03
N ARG A 122 -20.36 1.22 -5.37
CA ARG A 122 -20.77 1.69 -6.70
C ARG A 122 -20.26 3.11 -6.99
N VAL A 123 -18.98 3.33 -6.75
CA VAL A 123 -18.27 4.58 -7.06
C VAL A 123 -17.02 4.18 -7.85
N PRO A 124 -16.67 4.89 -8.94
CA PRO A 124 -15.48 4.54 -9.72
C PRO A 124 -14.22 4.57 -8.85
N LEU A 125 -13.50 3.45 -8.84
CA LEU A 125 -12.28 3.27 -8.09
C LEU A 125 -11.10 3.27 -9.05
N PHE A 126 -10.07 4.09 -8.82
CA PHE A 126 -8.86 4.02 -9.62
C PHE A 126 -8.07 2.75 -9.30
N GLY A 127 -7.61 2.06 -10.35
CA GLY A 127 -6.91 0.78 -10.23
C GLY A 127 -7.87 -0.40 -10.34
N SER A 128 -7.38 -1.60 -9.98
CA SER A 128 -8.14 -2.84 -10.07
C SER A 128 -8.72 -3.25 -8.71
N ARG A 129 -10.05 -3.31 -8.62
CA ARG A 129 -10.78 -3.67 -7.39
C ARG A 129 -10.53 -5.12 -6.99
N SER A 130 -10.45 -6.05 -7.95
CA SER A 130 -10.16 -7.47 -7.69
C SER A 130 -8.77 -7.67 -7.08
N MET A 131 -7.81 -6.81 -7.45
CA MET A 131 -6.45 -6.88 -6.91
C MET A 131 -6.37 -6.49 -5.43
N LEU A 132 -7.35 -5.77 -4.87
CA LEU A 132 -7.31 -5.42 -3.44
C LEU A 132 -7.34 -6.64 -2.52
N ARG A 133 -7.89 -7.78 -2.99
CA ARG A 133 -7.97 -9.02 -2.21
C ARG A 133 -6.63 -9.71 -2.00
N ILE A 134 -5.64 -9.48 -2.87
CA ILE A 134 -4.37 -10.20 -2.73
C ILE A 134 -3.65 -9.88 -1.41
N GLU A 135 -4.02 -8.78 -0.74
CA GLU A 135 -3.47 -8.38 0.56
C GLU A 135 -4.04 -9.20 1.72
N ASP A 136 -5.17 -9.88 1.54
CA ASP A 136 -5.76 -10.80 2.51
C ASP A 136 -5.10 -12.18 2.34
N ARG A 137 -4.47 -12.67 3.42
CA ARG A 137 -3.53 -13.81 3.37
C ARG A 137 -4.24 -15.11 3.71
N GLY A 138 -3.88 -16.20 3.04
CA GLY A 138 -4.39 -17.54 3.36
C GLY A 138 -5.52 -18.04 2.45
N GLU A 139 -5.89 -17.25 1.43
CA GLU A 139 -6.81 -17.68 0.37
C GLU A 139 -6.04 -18.02 -0.93
N GLU A 140 -6.64 -18.87 -1.78
CA GLU A 140 -6.14 -19.06 -3.14
C GLU A 140 -6.19 -17.73 -3.90
N GLY A 141 -5.09 -17.34 -4.54
CA GLY A 141 -4.96 -16.04 -5.20
C GLY A 141 -4.49 -14.91 -4.27
N ASP A 142 -4.04 -15.18 -3.05
CA ASP A 142 -3.29 -14.17 -2.27
C ASP A 142 -1.94 -13.83 -2.94
N TYR A 143 -1.24 -12.82 -2.42
CA TYR A 143 0.04 -12.44 -3.04
C TYR A 143 1.09 -13.57 -2.98
N TYR A 144 1.09 -14.47 -2.00
CA TYR A 144 2.05 -15.58 -1.97
C TYR A 144 1.79 -16.56 -3.12
N ASP A 145 0.53 -16.85 -3.40
CA ASP A 145 0.14 -17.68 -4.54
C ASP A 145 0.53 -17.02 -5.88
N LEU A 146 0.31 -15.70 -6.02
CA LEU A 146 0.76 -14.93 -7.18
C LEU A 146 2.27 -15.01 -7.36
N LEU A 147 3.04 -14.77 -6.30
CA LEU A 147 4.50 -14.81 -6.35
C LEU A 147 5.00 -16.21 -6.72
N ALA A 148 4.43 -17.27 -6.14
CA ALA A 148 4.76 -18.65 -6.45
C ALA A 148 4.46 -19.00 -7.92
N LYS A 149 3.24 -18.71 -8.40
CA LYS A 149 2.82 -18.94 -9.80
C LYS A 149 3.59 -18.08 -10.81
N GLY A 150 4.14 -16.94 -10.37
CA GLY A 150 5.01 -16.06 -11.16
C GLY A 150 6.50 -16.45 -11.13
N GLY A 151 6.87 -17.44 -10.31
CA GLY A 151 8.26 -17.82 -10.04
C GLY A 151 9.06 -16.69 -9.39
N LEU A 152 8.40 -15.73 -8.76
CA LEU A 152 9.01 -14.57 -8.13
C LEU A 152 9.67 -15.01 -6.80
N PRO A 153 10.88 -14.50 -6.50
CA PRO A 153 11.63 -14.96 -5.35
C PRO A 153 10.96 -14.47 -4.06
N THR A 154 10.78 -15.38 -3.10
CA THR A 154 10.21 -15.10 -1.78
C THR A 154 11.03 -15.80 -0.71
N PRO A 155 11.04 -15.32 0.54
CA PRO A 155 11.64 -16.05 1.64
C PRO A 155 11.05 -17.47 1.73
N GLU A 156 11.93 -18.47 1.86
CA GLU A 156 11.51 -19.87 1.93
C GLU A 156 10.65 -20.10 3.18
N ARG A 157 9.49 -20.75 2.98
CA ARG A 157 8.64 -21.20 4.08
C ARG A 157 9.27 -22.41 4.77
N VAL A 158 9.33 -22.39 6.09
CA VAL A 158 9.90 -23.45 6.92
C VAL A 158 8.82 -23.95 7.86
N GLU A 159 8.75 -25.25 8.14
CA GLU A 159 7.89 -25.76 9.21
C GLU A 159 8.59 -25.53 10.56
N PRO A 160 7.89 -25.16 11.64
CA PRO A 160 8.53 -24.80 12.91
C PRO A 160 9.57 -25.82 13.42
N LYS A 161 9.28 -27.11 13.27
CA LYS A 161 10.16 -28.23 13.66
C LYS A 161 11.46 -28.33 12.84
N ASP A 162 11.47 -27.74 11.65
CA ASP A 162 12.58 -27.80 10.69
C ASP A 162 13.42 -26.51 10.72
N ILE A 163 13.21 -25.63 11.70
CA ILE A 163 14.02 -24.41 11.90
C ILE A 163 15.46 -24.82 12.26
N ASP A 164 16.38 -24.55 11.33
CA ASP A 164 17.82 -24.80 11.44
C ASP A 164 18.69 -23.53 11.36
N GLN A 165 18.06 -22.37 11.17
CA GLN A 165 18.67 -21.05 11.04
C GLN A 165 17.69 -19.96 11.43
N LEU A 166 18.14 -18.69 11.40
CA LEU A 166 17.29 -17.56 11.75
C LEU A 166 16.06 -17.50 10.83
N CYS A 167 14.89 -17.59 11.44
CA CYS A 167 13.59 -17.46 10.80
C CYS A 167 12.80 -16.31 11.45
N ILE A 168 11.87 -15.75 10.68
CA ILE A 168 10.83 -14.85 11.19
C ILE A 168 9.50 -15.59 11.22
N VAL A 169 8.78 -15.43 12.32
CA VAL A 169 7.41 -15.93 12.51
C VAL A 169 6.47 -14.75 12.35
N LYS A 170 5.57 -14.84 11.38
CA LYS A 170 4.57 -13.80 11.05
C LYS A 170 3.20 -14.26 11.52
N LEU A 171 2.53 -13.45 12.35
CA LEU A 171 1.21 -13.74 12.89
C LEU A 171 0.44 -12.46 13.24
N HIS A 172 -0.83 -12.62 13.62
CA HIS A 172 -1.65 -11.51 14.09
C HIS A 172 -1.36 -11.17 15.55
N HIS A 173 -1.46 -9.89 15.91
CA HIS A 173 -1.36 -9.44 17.29
C HIS A 173 -2.76 -9.35 17.90
N ALA A 174 -2.97 -10.01 19.05
CA ALA A 174 -4.27 -10.10 19.72
C ALA A 174 -4.85 -8.73 20.14
N GLN A 175 -4.00 -7.79 20.56
CA GLN A 175 -4.42 -6.49 21.09
C GLN A 175 -4.41 -5.38 20.03
N LYS A 176 -3.57 -5.53 19.00
CA LYS A 176 -3.40 -4.58 17.91
C LYS A 176 -3.83 -5.26 16.61
N PRO A 177 -5.13 -5.42 16.34
CA PRO A 177 -5.63 -6.25 15.23
C PRO A 177 -5.18 -5.75 13.84
N LEU A 178 -4.81 -4.47 13.73
CA LEU A 178 -4.28 -3.88 12.49
C LEU A 178 -2.75 -4.00 12.37
N GLU A 179 -2.07 -4.29 13.47
CA GLU A 179 -0.62 -4.50 13.49
C GLU A 179 -0.32 -6.00 13.45
N ARG A 180 0.83 -6.33 12.88
CA ARG A 180 1.29 -7.71 12.82
C ARG A 180 2.20 -8.01 14.00
N GLY A 181 2.05 -9.18 14.57
CA GLY A 181 2.99 -9.76 15.51
C GLY A 181 4.16 -10.39 14.74
N PHE A 182 5.37 -10.14 15.21
CA PHE A 182 6.57 -10.79 14.70
C PHE A 182 7.46 -11.20 15.85
N PHE A 183 8.08 -12.38 15.71
CA PHE A 183 9.25 -12.72 16.49
C PHE A 183 10.18 -13.58 15.64
N THR A 184 11.44 -13.63 16.04
CA THR A 184 12.45 -14.45 15.37
C THR A 184 12.74 -15.71 16.17
N ALA A 185 13.17 -16.77 15.51
CA ALA A 185 13.68 -17.98 16.15
C ALA A 185 14.77 -18.59 15.27
N SER A 186 15.81 -19.12 15.89
CA SER A 186 16.92 -19.82 15.24
C SER A 186 16.94 -21.33 15.49
N SER A 187 15.96 -21.83 16.25
CA SER A 187 15.73 -23.25 16.50
C SER A 187 14.26 -23.52 16.87
N PHE A 188 13.82 -24.77 16.78
CA PHE A 188 12.49 -25.19 17.25
C PHE A 188 12.28 -24.92 18.76
N GLU A 189 13.29 -25.16 19.59
CA GLU A 189 13.23 -24.89 21.03
C GLU A 189 13.01 -23.40 21.33
N GLU A 190 13.71 -22.52 20.60
CA GLU A 190 13.50 -21.07 20.72
C GLU A 190 12.12 -20.64 20.26
N TYR A 191 11.61 -21.27 19.19
CA TYR A 191 10.24 -21.07 18.70
C TYR A 191 9.20 -21.43 19.77
N GLU A 192 9.29 -22.61 20.37
CA GLU A 192 8.35 -23.07 21.42
C GLU A 192 8.38 -22.12 22.61
N ARG A 193 9.58 -21.85 23.14
CA ARG A 193 9.75 -20.97 24.31
C ARG A 193 9.18 -19.56 24.08
N LYS A 194 9.45 -18.94 22.93
CA LYS A 194 8.94 -17.60 22.62
C LYS A 194 7.43 -17.61 22.39
N SER A 195 6.91 -18.66 21.75
CA SER A 195 5.48 -18.81 21.51
C SER A 195 4.70 -18.93 22.82
N GLU A 196 5.16 -19.78 23.75
CA GLU A 196 4.57 -19.92 25.08
C GLU A 196 4.57 -18.59 25.84
N GLN A 197 5.70 -17.89 25.84
CA GLN A 197 5.81 -16.58 26.49
C GLN A 197 4.81 -15.57 25.92
N LEU A 198 4.69 -15.47 24.59
CA LEU A 198 3.77 -14.54 23.94
C LEU A 198 2.29 -14.89 24.16
N LEU A 199 1.97 -16.18 24.31
CA LEU A 199 0.63 -16.65 24.68
C LEU A 199 0.30 -16.28 26.13
N ASP A 200 1.24 -16.51 27.05
CA ASP A 200 1.08 -16.19 28.48
C ASP A 200 0.95 -14.67 28.71
N ASP A 201 1.71 -13.87 27.96
CA ASP A 201 1.65 -12.40 27.99
C ASP A 201 0.39 -11.85 27.28
N GLY A 202 -0.42 -12.70 26.63
CA GLY A 202 -1.62 -12.30 25.91
C GLY A 202 -1.34 -11.40 24.69
N VAL A 203 -0.14 -11.51 24.11
CA VAL A 203 0.27 -10.78 22.91
C VAL A 203 -0.33 -11.42 21.66
N ILE A 204 -0.41 -12.77 21.65
CA ILE A 204 -0.91 -13.57 20.54
C ILE A 204 -1.99 -14.55 21.03
N LEU A 205 -2.90 -14.96 20.15
CA LEU A 205 -3.84 -16.05 20.45
C LEU A 205 -3.31 -17.38 19.91
N LYS A 206 -3.78 -18.48 20.50
CA LYS A 206 -3.46 -19.83 20.00
C LYS A 206 -3.87 -20.02 18.54
N SER A 207 -5.01 -19.47 18.14
CA SER A 207 -5.47 -19.48 16.74
C SER A 207 -4.53 -18.72 15.80
N ASP A 208 -3.94 -17.62 16.27
CA ASP A 208 -3.00 -16.82 15.47
C ASP A 208 -1.68 -17.56 15.27
N LEU A 209 -1.25 -18.32 16.28
CA LEU A 209 -0.06 -19.15 16.21
C LEU A 209 -0.25 -20.37 15.29
N GLU A 210 -1.43 -21.01 15.31
CA GLU A 210 -1.77 -22.10 14.39
C GLU A 210 -1.78 -21.65 12.92
N GLY A 211 -2.18 -20.40 12.66
CA GLY A 211 -2.12 -19.77 11.35
C GLY A 211 -0.78 -19.09 11.02
N ALA A 212 0.21 -19.15 11.91
CA ALA A 212 1.45 -18.42 11.75
C ALA A 212 2.26 -18.94 10.56
N ARG A 213 2.93 -18.02 9.87
CA ARG A 213 3.82 -18.34 8.76
C ARG A 213 5.27 -18.15 9.21
N VAL A 214 6.05 -19.23 9.14
CA VAL A 214 7.49 -19.21 9.43
C VAL A 214 8.27 -19.15 8.12
N GLU A 215 9.19 -18.20 8.02
CA GLU A 215 10.02 -17.98 6.83
C GLU A 215 11.48 -17.79 7.22
N LYS A 216 12.41 -18.23 6.36
CA LYS A 216 13.83 -17.90 6.52
C LYS A 216 14.02 -16.39 6.59
N TYR A 217 14.77 -15.93 7.56
CA TYR A 217 15.07 -14.51 7.72
C TYR A 217 16.15 -14.09 6.72
N ILE A 218 15.82 -13.16 5.84
CA ILE A 218 16.79 -12.62 4.89
C ILE A 218 17.57 -11.48 5.57
N ILE A 219 18.87 -11.69 5.79
CA ILE A 219 19.75 -10.69 6.36
C ILE A 219 20.20 -9.74 5.25
N GLY A 220 19.62 -8.54 5.19
CA GLY A 220 19.93 -7.57 4.16
C GLY A 220 19.11 -6.28 4.29
N PRO A 221 19.43 -5.24 3.51
CA PRO A 221 18.63 -4.03 3.45
C PRO A 221 17.24 -4.31 2.88
N VAL A 222 16.26 -3.59 3.41
CA VAL A 222 14.86 -3.60 2.96
C VAL A 222 14.64 -2.47 1.97
N PHE A 223 14.05 -2.79 0.82
CA PHE A 223 13.64 -1.81 -0.19
C PHE A 223 12.21 -2.07 -0.65
N ASN A 224 11.39 -1.03 -0.56
CA ASN A 224 10.04 -1.01 -1.11
C ASN A 224 10.13 -0.40 -2.51
N LEU A 225 9.91 -1.21 -3.54
CA LEU A 225 9.97 -0.77 -4.94
C LEU A 225 8.61 -0.24 -5.36
N ASP A 226 8.47 1.09 -5.46
CA ASP A 226 7.22 1.75 -5.84
C ASP A 226 7.08 1.82 -7.35
N PHE A 227 6.31 0.89 -7.91
CA PHE A 227 6.05 0.78 -9.34
C PHE A 227 4.71 1.41 -9.74
N PHE A 228 4.58 1.67 -11.04
CA PHE A 228 3.33 2.06 -11.68
C PHE A 228 3.16 1.28 -12.99
N HIS A 229 2.05 0.57 -13.13
CA HIS A 229 1.63 -0.07 -14.39
C HIS A 229 0.79 0.91 -15.20
N ASN A 230 1.37 1.45 -16.27
CA ASN A 230 0.77 2.35 -17.23
C ASN A 230 -0.05 1.56 -18.27
N THR A 231 -1.36 1.41 -18.01
CA THR A 231 -2.27 0.74 -18.95
C THR A 231 -2.65 1.60 -20.15
N LEU A 232 -2.37 2.91 -20.07
CA LEU A 232 -2.59 3.88 -21.14
C LEU A 232 -1.32 4.18 -21.95
N ALA A 233 -0.31 3.32 -21.87
CA ALA A 233 0.92 3.43 -22.66
C ALA A 233 0.59 3.61 -24.15
N ILE A 234 1.22 4.60 -24.77
CA ILE A 234 1.12 4.91 -26.20
C ILE A 234 2.48 4.71 -26.85
N ASP A 235 2.49 4.36 -28.13
CA ASP A 235 3.70 4.16 -28.92
C ASP A 235 4.70 3.18 -28.28
N ASP A 236 5.90 3.65 -27.93
CA ASP A 236 6.99 2.90 -27.32
C ASP A 236 7.13 3.17 -25.81
N GLU A 237 6.14 3.82 -25.17
CA GLU A 237 6.11 3.98 -23.71
C GLU A 237 6.15 2.60 -23.02
N PRO A 238 7.10 2.38 -22.08
CA PRO A 238 7.07 1.19 -21.25
C PRO A 238 5.77 1.11 -20.45
N ARG A 239 5.18 -0.09 -20.36
CA ARG A 239 4.03 -0.34 -19.49
C ARG A 239 4.39 -0.25 -18.00
N LEU A 240 5.66 -0.42 -17.64
CA LEU A 240 6.14 -0.40 -16.26
C LEU A 240 7.03 0.82 -15.99
N GLU A 241 6.73 1.54 -14.93
CA GLU A 241 7.55 2.63 -14.40
C GLU A 241 7.99 2.28 -12.98
N LEU A 242 9.29 2.35 -12.67
CA LEU A 242 9.75 2.45 -11.29
C LEU A 242 9.72 3.93 -10.90
N LEU A 243 8.80 4.32 -10.03
CA LEU A 243 8.70 5.71 -9.57
C LEU A 243 9.77 5.98 -8.53
N GLY A 244 9.84 5.18 -7.48
CA GLY A 244 10.73 5.42 -6.34
C GLY A 244 11.00 4.20 -5.50
N ILE A 245 11.81 4.42 -4.48
CA ILE A 245 12.14 3.40 -3.49
C ILE A 245 12.13 4.05 -2.11
N ASP A 246 11.41 3.42 -1.19
CA ASP A 246 11.43 3.77 0.22
C ASP A 246 11.88 2.59 1.10
N TRP A 247 12.14 2.90 2.36
CA TRP A 247 12.29 1.92 3.43
C TRP A 247 11.61 2.43 4.69
N ARG A 248 11.31 1.51 5.62
CA ARG A 248 10.46 1.76 6.79
C ARG A 248 11.26 2.15 8.01
N PHE A 249 10.67 3.02 8.83
CA PHE A 249 11.02 3.18 10.23
C PHE A 249 10.05 2.39 11.11
N GLU A 250 10.58 1.50 11.93
CA GLU A 250 9.82 0.50 12.68
C GLU A 250 10.09 0.64 14.19
N SER A 251 9.01 0.80 14.95
CA SER A 251 9.05 0.89 16.40
C SER A 251 8.56 -0.44 17.00
N SER A 252 9.27 -1.03 17.95
CA SER A 252 10.45 -0.54 18.68
C SER A 252 11.81 -0.93 18.08
N LEU A 253 11.85 -1.71 16.99
CA LEU A 253 13.08 -2.24 16.37
C LEU A 253 14.19 -1.19 16.17
N ASP A 254 13.88 -0.06 15.52
CA ASP A 254 14.85 0.99 15.24
C ASP A 254 15.35 1.72 16.49
N GLY A 255 14.62 1.60 17.60
CA GLY A 255 15.08 2.04 18.91
C GLY A 255 16.07 1.06 19.53
N HIS A 256 15.81 -0.25 19.41
CA HIS A 256 16.66 -1.31 19.96
C HIS A 256 18.04 -1.30 19.32
N VAL A 257 18.12 -1.19 17.99
CA VAL A 257 19.38 -1.22 17.25
C VAL A 257 20.29 -0.01 17.53
N ARG A 258 19.78 1.02 18.22
CA ARG A 258 20.56 2.18 18.68
C ARG A 258 21.22 1.97 20.05
N LEU A 259 20.80 0.95 20.80
CA LEU A 259 21.40 0.61 22.08
C LEU A 259 22.67 -0.22 21.86
N PRO A 260 23.77 0.03 22.60
CA PRO A 260 24.90 -0.88 22.68
C PRO A 260 24.46 -2.29 23.10
N ALA A 261 25.14 -3.32 22.59
CA ALA A 261 24.76 -4.72 22.83
C ALA A 261 24.62 -5.06 24.33
N GLN A 262 25.49 -4.54 25.20
CA GLN A 262 25.39 -4.77 26.65
C GLN A 262 24.07 -4.26 27.24
N GLN A 263 23.59 -3.10 26.80
CA GLN A 263 22.32 -2.54 27.26
C GLN A 263 21.12 -3.33 26.71
N GLN A 264 21.21 -3.85 25.49
CA GLN A 264 20.16 -4.72 24.94
C GLN A 264 20.00 -6.00 25.77
N LEU A 265 21.11 -6.59 26.23
CA LEU A 265 21.11 -7.80 27.07
C LEU A 265 20.56 -7.55 28.49
N GLU A 266 20.55 -6.30 28.96
CA GLU A 266 20.05 -5.89 30.27
C GLU A 266 18.56 -5.47 30.25
N LEU A 267 17.93 -5.45 29.07
CA LEU A 267 16.50 -5.14 28.96
C LEU A 267 15.65 -6.18 29.71
N ASN A 268 14.64 -5.70 30.43
CA ASN A 268 13.67 -6.59 31.07
C ASN A 268 12.78 -7.28 30.00
N ALA A 269 12.04 -8.32 30.41
CA ALA A 269 11.20 -9.12 29.52
C ALA A 269 10.18 -8.28 28.73
N SER A 270 9.62 -7.21 29.31
CA SER A 270 8.64 -6.36 28.62
C SER A 270 9.23 -5.48 27.51
N GLN A 271 10.56 -5.36 27.46
CA GLN A 271 11.29 -4.56 26.48
C GLN A 271 12.27 -5.41 25.67
N SER A 272 12.41 -6.71 25.93
CA SER A 272 13.44 -7.52 25.27
C SER A 272 13.08 -7.92 23.84
N LEU A 273 11.79 -7.90 23.49
CA LEU A 273 11.31 -8.26 22.15
C LEU A 273 10.97 -7.00 21.36
N PRO A 274 11.67 -6.70 20.25
CA PRO A 274 11.34 -5.55 19.42
C PRO A 274 10.04 -5.80 18.65
N GLU A 275 9.25 -4.74 18.50
CA GLU A 275 8.12 -4.70 17.55
C GLU A 275 8.56 -4.12 16.21
N MET A 276 7.84 -4.45 15.14
CA MET A 276 8.05 -3.92 13.79
C MET A 276 6.88 -3.02 13.34
N THR A 277 6.28 -2.28 14.28
CA THR A 277 5.17 -1.36 14.00
C THR A 277 5.69 -0.20 13.14
N VAL A 278 5.13 -0.01 11.95
CA VAL A 278 5.59 1.04 11.03
C VAL A 278 5.20 2.42 11.58
N THR A 279 6.18 3.31 11.73
CA THR A 279 6.00 4.67 12.27
C THR A 279 6.39 5.77 11.30
N GLY A 280 7.11 5.43 10.25
CA GLY A 280 7.54 6.38 9.22
C GLY A 280 8.23 5.69 8.06
N HIS A 281 8.65 6.50 7.10
CA HIS A 281 9.37 6.06 5.92
C HIS A 281 10.49 7.03 5.59
N SER A 282 11.53 6.53 4.93
CA SER A 282 12.58 7.34 4.33
C SER A 282 12.85 6.87 2.91
N ILE A 283 13.43 7.77 2.13
CA ILE A 283 13.82 7.49 0.75
C ILE A 283 15.07 6.65 0.72
N ALA A 284 15.12 5.79 -0.29
CA ALA A 284 16.31 5.10 -0.72
C ALA A 284 16.50 5.19 -2.24
N THR A 285 17.69 4.80 -2.67
CA THR A 285 17.99 4.50 -4.07
C THR A 285 18.62 3.13 -4.13
N LEU A 286 18.39 2.42 -5.23
CA LEU A 286 19.02 1.13 -5.47
C LEU A 286 20.39 1.33 -6.12
N ARG A 287 21.31 0.39 -5.89
CA ARG A 287 22.50 0.25 -6.74
C ARG A 287 22.02 0.07 -8.19
N GLU A 288 22.50 0.92 -9.10
CA GLU A 288 21.96 1.00 -10.48
C GLU A 288 22.00 -0.33 -11.24
N SER A 289 23.05 -1.14 -11.03
CA SER A 289 23.18 -2.48 -11.64
C SER A 289 22.13 -3.50 -11.17
N LEU A 290 21.26 -3.15 -10.22
CA LEU A 290 20.15 -3.99 -9.76
C LEU A 290 18.81 -3.56 -10.36
N LEU A 291 18.75 -2.42 -11.07
CA LEU A 291 17.50 -1.89 -11.61
C LEU A 291 16.89 -2.81 -12.67
N GLU A 292 17.70 -3.41 -13.54
CA GLU A 292 17.18 -4.38 -14.54
C GLU A 292 16.47 -5.57 -13.86
N ARG A 293 17.03 -6.08 -12.75
CA ARG A 293 16.39 -7.12 -11.96
C ARG A 293 15.11 -6.62 -11.29
N ALA A 294 15.09 -5.38 -10.80
CA ALA A 294 13.88 -4.77 -10.24
C ALA A 294 12.76 -4.67 -11.29
N PHE A 295 13.09 -4.23 -12.52
CA PHE A 295 12.13 -4.20 -13.63
C PHE A 295 11.62 -5.60 -14.00
N ASP A 296 12.49 -6.62 -14.07
CA ASP A 296 12.07 -8.01 -14.30
C ASP A 296 11.04 -8.48 -13.26
N LEU A 297 11.25 -8.17 -11.97
CA LEU A 297 10.28 -8.49 -10.92
C LEU A 297 8.93 -7.80 -11.16
N GLY A 298 8.93 -6.52 -11.52
CA GLY A 298 7.71 -5.76 -11.80
C GLY A 298 6.95 -6.28 -13.01
N GLU A 299 7.65 -6.56 -14.11
CA GLU A 299 7.06 -7.10 -15.36
C GLU A 299 6.41 -8.47 -15.12
N ARG A 300 7.13 -9.37 -14.45
CA ARG A 300 6.62 -10.71 -14.13
C ARG A 300 5.45 -10.65 -13.16
N PHE A 301 5.45 -9.70 -12.23
CA PHE A 301 4.33 -9.48 -11.33
C PHE A 301 3.08 -9.00 -12.08
N ILE A 302 3.21 -8.07 -13.02
CA ILE A 302 2.11 -7.62 -13.88
C ILE A 302 1.51 -8.81 -14.64
N ASP A 303 2.35 -9.64 -15.26
CA ASP A 303 1.89 -10.78 -16.06
C ASP A 303 1.14 -11.84 -15.23
N VAL A 304 1.67 -12.20 -14.05
CA VAL A 304 1.00 -13.17 -13.19
C VAL A 304 -0.28 -12.62 -12.57
N ALA A 305 -0.30 -11.34 -12.20
CA ALA A 305 -1.49 -10.68 -11.69
C ALA A 305 -2.61 -10.69 -12.74
N ALA A 306 -2.32 -10.33 -14.00
CA ALA A 306 -3.30 -10.35 -15.09
C ALA A 306 -3.84 -11.76 -15.38
N ARG A 307 -3.01 -12.80 -15.22
CA ARG A 307 -3.41 -14.20 -15.42
C ARG A 307 -4.33 -14.73 -14.32
N ILE A 308 -4.06 -14.38 -13.06
CA ILE A 308 -4.78 -14.93 -11.89
C ILE A 308 -6.01 -14.09 -11.55
N HIS A 309 -5.88 -12.75 -11.60
CA HIS A 309 -6.93 -11.81 -11.25
C HIS A 309 -7.14 -10.79 -12.37
N PRO A 310 -7.76 -11.15 -13.51
CA PRO A 310 -8.08 -10.20 -14.57
C PRO A 310 -8.82 -8.96 -14.04
N PRO A 311 -8.48 -7.74 -14.51
CA PRO A 311 -7.51 -7.41 -15.57
C PRO A 311 -6.04 -7.40 -15.12
N GLY A 312 -5.75 -7.67 -13.86
CA GLY A 312 -4.43 -7.55 -13.22
C GLY A 312 -4.28 -6.23 -12.48
N ILE A 313 -3.03 -5.85 -12.21
CA ILE A 313 -2.70 -4.55 -11.60
C ILE A 313 -3.03 -3.43 -12.59
N ILE A 314 -3.55 -2.32 -12.08
CA ILE A 314 -3.72 -1.07 -12.82
C ILE A 314 -3.16 0.05 -11.94
N GLY A 315 -2.23 0.83 -12.48
CA GLY A 315 -1.59 1.93 -11.76
C GLY A 315 -0.60 1.46 -10.68
N PRO A 316 -0.60 2.06 -9.48
CA PRO A 316 0.48 1.91 -8.52
C PRO A 316 0.46 0.55 -7.82
N PHE A 317 1.63 -0.04 -7.66
CA PHE A 317 1.85 -1.20 -6.81
C PHE A 317 3.26 -1.17 -6.21
N CYS A 318 3.46 -1.87 -5.11
CA CYS A 318 4.74 -1.91 -4.42
C CYS A 318 5.16 -3.37 -4.17
N LEU A 319 6.39 -3.71 -4.57
CA LEU A 319 7.04 -4.95 -4.18
C LEU A 319 7.98 -4.65 -3.02
N GLN A 320 7.68 -5.21 -1.84
CA GLN A 320 8.51 -5.02 -0.66
C GLN A 320 9.55 -6.12 -0.61
N THR A 321 10.82 -5.73 -0.66
CA THR A 321 11.93 -6.65 -0.90
C THR A 321 13.01 -6.56 0.15
N CYS A 322 13.70 -7.67 0.37
CA CYS A 322 15.01 -7.71 1.00
C CYS A 322 16.05 -8.13 -0.04
N ILE A 323 17.30 -7.67 0.11
CA ILE A 323 18.40 -8.05 -0.78
C ILE A 323 19.51 -8.71 0.04
N ASP A 324 19.87 -9.96 -0.26
CA ASP A 324 20.96 -10.67 0.44
C ASP A 324 22.37 -10.22 0.01
N GLU A 325 23.40 -10.80 0.61
CA GLU A 325 24.80 -10.50 0.32
C GLU A 325 25.23 -10.82 -1.12
N ASP A 326 24.54 -11.76 -1.77
CA ASP A 326 24.73 -12.16 -3.17
C ASP A 326 23.88 -11.31 -4.14
N LEU A 327 23.26 -10.25 -3.63
CA LEU A 327 22.41 -9.31 -4.36
C LEU A 327 21.10 -9.94 -4.87
N ASN A 328 20.63 -11.03 -4.27
CA ASN A 328 19.35 -11.64 -4.62
C ASN A 328 18.19 -10.95 -3.93
N PHE A 329 17.14 -10.67 -4.71
CA PHE A 329 15.89 -10.12 -4.20
C PHE A 329 15.01 -11.20 -3.60
N TYR A 330 14.33 -10.88 -2.50
CA TYR A 330 13.26 -11.67 -1.93
C TYR A 330 12.08 -10.77 -1.62
N ILE A 331 10.94 -11.04 -2.25
CA ILE A 331 9.69 -10.30 -2.02
C ILE A 331 9.01 -10.89 -0.78
N TYR A 332 8.82 -10.08 0.26
CA TYR A 332 8.23 -10.54 1.52
C TYR A 332 6.80 -10.00 1.76
N ASP A 333 6.38 -9.01 0.99
CA ASP A 333 5.02 -8.45 1.00
C ASP A 333 4.74 -7.68 -0.31
N VAL A 334 3.46 -7.50 -0.64
CA VAL A 334 3.02 -6.80 -1.86
C VAL A 334 1.89 -5.84 -1.50
N ALA A 335 1.91 -4.64 -2.07
CA ALA A 335 0.78 -3.72 -2.03
C ALA A 335 0.27 -3.45 -3.47
N PRO A 336 -0.97 -3.83 -3.83
CA PRO A 336 -1.54 -3.67 -5.18
C PRO A 336 -2.13 -2.27 -5.42
N ARG A 337 -1.69 -1.26 -4.66
CA ARG A 337 -2.25 0.09 -4.59
C ARG A 337 -1.20 1.05 -4.03
N VAL A 338 -1.52 2.33 -3.91
CA VAL A 338 -0.63 3.35 -3.30
C VAL A 338 -0.14 2.89 -1.92
N GLY A 339 1.18 2.80 -1.75
CA GLY A 339 1.88 2.39 -0.51
C GLY A 339 1.98 3.51 0.52
N GLY A 340 2.26 3.17 1.78
CA GLY A 340 2.47 4.17 2.85
C GLY A 340 3.79 4.91 2.68
N GLY A 341 4.78 4.25 2.09
CA GLY A 341 6.11 4.79 1.84
C GLY A 341 6.20 5.88 0.79
N THR A 342 5.23 5.90 -0.12
CA THR A 342 5.04 6.98 -1.10
C THR A 342 4.93 8.37 -0.45
N ASN A 343 4.47 8.46 0.81
CA ASN A 343 4.43 9.73 1.55
C ASN A 343 5.82 10.37 1.75
N ALA A 344 6.89 9.58 1.78
CA ALA A 344 8.26 10.09 1.87
C ALA A 344 8.64 10.97 0.66
N HIS A 345 7.87 10.87 -0.44
CA HIS A 345 8.15 11.50 -1.71
C HIS A 345 7.22 12.67 -2.04
N MET A 346 6.32 13.07 -1.13
CA MET A 346 5.30 14.09 -1.41
C MET A 346 5.90 15.46 -1.78
N SER A 347 6.87 15.97 -1.04
CA SER A 347 7.38 17.34 -1.26
C SER A 347 8.33 17.51 -2.44
N TRP A 348 9.07 16.47 -2.81
CA TRP A 348 10.12 16.56 -3.84
C TRP A 348 9.97 15.50 -4.93
N GLY A 349 8.99 14.61 -4.85
CA GLY A 349 8.74 13.51 -5.79
C GLY A 349 9.60 12.26 -5.56
N HIS A 350 9.35 11.22 -6.34
CA HIS A 350 10.22 10.06 -6.35
C HIS A 350 11.43 10.28 -7.27
N PRO A 351 12.66 9.90 -6.88
CA PRO A 351 13.85 10.17 -7.68
C PRO A 351 13.78 9.68 -9.13
N TYR A 352 13.34 8.43 -9.36
CA TYR A 352 13.25 7.86 -10.71
C TYR A 352 12.08 8.48 -11.50
N GLY A 353 10.92 8.64 -10.86
CA GLY A 353 9.75 9.31 -11.44
C GLY A 353 10.05 10.76 -11.84
N ASN A 354 10.84 11.49 -11.04
CA ASN A 354 11.26 12.85 -11.35
C ASN A 354 12.10 12.91 -12.63
N VAL A 355 13.03 11.97 -12.79
CA VAL A 355 13.90 11.90 -13.97
C VAL A 355 13.10 11.49 -15.19
N LEU A 356 12.20 10.51 -15.05
CA LEU A 356 11.33 10.03 -16.13
C LEU A 356 10.40 11.13 -16.65
N TRP A 357 9.68 11.81 -15.74
CA TRP A 357 8.65 12.79 -16.09
C TRP A 357 9.14 14.24 -16.14
N ARG A 358 10.42 14.47 -15.82
CA ARG A 358 11.06 15.79 -15.79
C ARG A 358 10.35 16.82 -14.91
N LYS A 359 9.70 16.37 -13.83
CA LYS A 359 9.01 17.19 -12.81
C LYS A 359 8.87 16.41 -11.49
N PRO A 360 8.69 17.07 -10.33
CA PRO A 360 8.38 16.37 -9.08
C PRO A 360 7.19 15.42 -9.25
N MET A 361 7.42 14.12 -9.10
CA MET A 361 6.46 13.06 -9.40
C MET A 361 6.35 12.10 -8.21
N SER A 362 5.36 12.31 -7.34
CA SER A 362 4.97 11.34 -6.33
C SER A 362 4.04 10.27 -6.94
N THR A 363 3.79 9.18 -6.20
CA THR A 363 2.83 8.16 -6.64
C THR A 363 1.42 8.76 -6.75
N GLY A 364 0.99 9.56 -5.78
CA GLY A 364 -0.28 10.28 -5.83
C GLY A 364 -0.40 11.19 -7.07
N ARG A 365 0.68 11.90 -7.43
CA ARG A 365 0.71 12.72 -8.65
C ARG A 365 0.63 11.88 -9.91
N ARG A 366 1.34 10.74 -9.96
CA ARG A 366 1.30 9.82 -11.12
C ARG A 366 -0.09 9.24 -11.34
N VAL A 367 -0.81 8.89 -10.26
CA VAL A 367 -2.22 8.47 -10.29
C VAL A 367 -3.11 9.57 -10.87
N ALA A 368 -3.01 10.80 -10.33
CA ALA A 368 -3.82 11.91 -10.82
C ALA A 368 -3.51 12.26 -12.28
N MET A 369 -2.24 12.17 -12.68
CA MET A 369 -1.82 12.36 -14.06
C MET A 369 -2.40 11.28 -14.98
N GLU A 370 -2.46 10.02 -14.55
CA GLU A 370 -3.11 8.95 -15.30
C GLU A 370 -4.61 9.20 -15.49
N ILE A 371 -5.30 9.65 -14.45
CA ILE A 371 -6.72 10.04 -14.56
C ILE A 371 -6.88 11.15 -15.58
N ARG A 372 -6.02 12.16 -15.58
CA ARG A 372 -6.08 13.24 -16.59
C ARG A 372 -5.84 12.70 -18.00
N ARG A 373 -4.82 11.86 -18.20
CA ARG A 373 -4.55 11.22 -19.50
C ARG A 373 -5.76 10.39 -19.97
N ALA A 374 -6.37 9.62 -19.07
CA ALA A 374 -7.55 8.82 -19.36
C ALA A 374 -8.75 9.69 -19.82
N VAL A 375 -8.96 10.85 -19.19
CA VAL A 375 -9.98 11.82 -19.61
C VAL A 375 -9.65 12.38 -20.99
N GLU A 376 -8.40 12.82 -21.21
CA GLU A 376 -7.95 13.42 -22.47
C GLU A 376 -8.05 12.44 -23.65
N MET A 377 -7.89 11.14 -23.38
CA MET A 377 -7.94 10.05 -24.35
C MET A 377 -9.33 9.39 -24.49
N ASP A 378 -10.31 9.79 -23.67
CA ASP A 378 -11.64 9.13 -23.58
C ASP A 378 -11.55 7.62 -23.24
N ARG A 379 -10.66 7.26 -22.30
CA ARG A 379 -10.34 5.88 -21.88
C ARG A 379 -10.42 5.68 -20.36
N LEU A 380 -11.32 6.40 -19.68
CA LEU A 380 -11.48 6.32 -18.23
C LEU A 380 -11.88 4.92 -17.75
N ASP A 381 -12.65 4.19 -18.55
CA ASP A 381 -13.08 2.83 -18.28
C ASP A 381 -11.92 1.82 -18.25
N GLU A 382 -10.72 2.16 -18.73
CA GLU A 382 -9.55 1.27 -18.68
C GLU A 382 -8.71 1.41 -17.41
N VAL A 383 -8.88 2.51 -16.68
CA VAL A 383 -8.11 2.79 -15.44
C VAL A 383 -8.95 2.75 -14.18
N LEU A 384 -10.27 2.61 -14.33
CA LEU A 384 -11.24 2.57 -13.25
C LEU A 384 -11.90 1.20 -13.18
N SER A 385 -12.13 0.71 -11.97
CA SER A 385 -12.89 -0.51 -11.71
C SER A 385 -14.03 -0.29 -10.76
#